data_AF-A0A6B0GYX2-F1
#
_entry.id   AF-A0A6B0GYX2-F1
#
_cell.length_a   1.000
_cell.length_b   1.000
_cell.length_c   1.000
_cell.angle_alpha   90.00
_cell.angle_beta   90.00
_cell.angle_gamma   90.00
#
_symmetry.space_group_name_H-M   'P 1'
#
loop_
_entity.id
_entity.type
_entity.pdbx_description
1 polymer ?
#
loop_
_entity_poly.entity_id
_entity_poly.type
_entity_poly.pdbx_seq_one_letter_code
_entity_poly.pdbx_strand_id
1 'polypeptide(L)'
;MSAEDVEDLSREELVERVRDLESRVDRLEDPEYHKALMRQVLTETDQETERRNAEIENATLKMQRVARYTDSVAEDELNPSQLRARYLWLNFEEFSHSVNGGRVVKAGELRRILAGRETEESKIHTSTVGRTMETFVDMMDDIATITKAKDGERRLYVPNDWKSHASARSRAEEGG
;
A
#
# COMPACT_ATOMS: atom_id res chain seq x y z
N MET A 1 28.94 5.24 18.23
CA MET A 1 29.34 5.62 19.60
C MET A 1 30.18 4.49 20.12
N SER A 2 31.48 4.72 20.23
CA SER A 2 32.45 3.72 20.67
C SER A 2 32.38 3.58 22.19
N ALA A 3 32.74 2.41 22.72
CA ALA A 3 32.69 2.09 24.13
C ALA A 3 33.72 2.87 25.00
N GLU A 4 34.46 3.82 24.42
CA GLU A 4 35.53 4.58 25.06
C GLU A 4 35.13 6.01 25.48
N ASP A 5 33.90 6.47 25.19
CA ASP A 5 33.44 7.84 25.53
C ASP A 5 32.78 7.95 26.93
N VAL A 6 32.93 6.95 27.81
CA VAL A 6 32.26 6.90 29.13
C VAL A 6 33.20 7.29 30.29
N GLU A 7 34.50 7.38 30.09
CA GLU A 7 35.47 7.41 31.19
C GLU A 7 35.85 8.79 31.77
N ASP A 8 35.24 9.90 31.36
CA ASP A 8 35.57 11.23 31.91
C ASP A 8 34.36 12.07 32.32
N LEU A 9 33.26 11.42 32.71
CA LEU A 9 32.17 12.10 33.41
C LEU A 9 32.49 12.16 34.90
N SER A 10 32.52 13.38 35.46
CA SER A 10 32.69 13.56 36.89
C SER A 10 31.60 12.84 37.67
N ARG A 11 31.90 12.42 38.90
CA ARG A 11 30.94 11.73 39.78
C ARG A 11 29.65 12.56 39.97
N GLU A 12 29.74 13.88 39.88
CA GLU A 12 28.61 14.80 39.99
C GLU A 12 27.72 14.78 38.73
N GLU A 13 28.30 14.73 37.53
CA GLU A 13 27.56 14.61 36.26
C GLU A 13 26.87 13.25 36.12
N LEU A 14 27.51 12.18 36.59
CA LEU A 14 26.87 10.85 36.65
C LEU A 14 25.66 10.84 37.58
N VAL A 15 25.74 11.52 38.73
CA VAL A 15 24.61 11.63 39.67
C VAL A 15 23.48 12.46 39.07
N GLU A 16 23.79 13.55 38.37
CA GLU A 16 22.78 14.37 37.70
C GLU A 16 22.05 13.59 36.60
N ARG A 17 22.81 12.84 35.80
CA ARG A 17 22.25 12.04 34.70
C ARG A 17 21.44 10.84 35.19
N VAL A 18 21.86 10.20 36.29
CA VAL A 18 21.05 9.17 36.95
C VAL A 18 19.74 9.77 37.45
N ARG A 19 19.77 10.96 38.05
CA ARG A 19 18.56 11.63 38.56
C ARG A 19 17.59 12.06 37.45
N ASP A 20 18.09 12.51 36.30
CA ASP A 20 17.26 12.79 35.11
C ASP A 20 16.62 11.50 34.56
N LEU A 21 17.40 10.42 34.48
CA LEU A 21 16.90 9.12 34.03
C LEU A 21 15.86 8.54 35.01
N GLU A 22 16.09 8.62 36.31
CA GLU A 22 15.11 8.21 37.33
C GLU A 22 13.82 9.03 37.21
N SER A 23 13.92 10.36 37.04
CA SER A 23 12.73 11.21 36.83
C SER A 23 11.97 10.89 35.53
N ARG A 24 12.66 10.38 34.50
CA ARG A 24 12.04 9.94 33.25
C ARG A 24 11.41 8.55 33.38
N VAL A 25 12.02 7.66 34.16
CA VAL A 25 11.47 6.33 34.46
C VAL A 25 10.22 6.45 35.32
N ASP A 26 10.24 7.29 36.36
CA ASP A 26 9.06 7.56 37.21
C ASP A 26 7.88 8.10 36.39
N ARG A 27 8.15 8.93 35.37
CA ARG A 27 7.12 9.42 34.43
C ARG A 27 6.57 8.33 33.51
N LEU A 28 7.37 7.31 33.17
CA LEU A 28 6.94 6.19 32.31
C LEU A 28 6.21 5.08 33.09
N GLU A 29 6.50 4.93 34.39
CA GLU A 29 5.79 4.03 35.29
C GLU A 29 4.48 4.60 35.83
N ASP A 30 4.22 5.90 35.61
CA ASP A 30 2.92 6.52 35.93
C ASP A 30 1.82 5.96 35.00
N PRO A 31 0.85 5.19 35.56
CA PRO A 31 -0.22 4.59 34.77
C PRO A 31 -1.17 5.63 34.16
N GLU A 32 -1.24 6.85 34.69
CA GLU A 32 -2.02 7.95 34.09
C GLU A 32 -1.27 8.58 32.91
N TYR A 33 0.07 8.66 32.95
CA TYR A 33 0.88 9.03 31.78
C TYR A 33 0.78 7.98 30.68
N HIS A 34 0.84 6.69 31.03
CA HIS A 34 0.67 5.60 30.08
C HIS A 34 -0.73 5.58 29.45
N LYS A 35 -1.79 5.80 30.24
CA LYS A 35 -3.16 5.94 29.72
C LYS A 35 -3.32 7.16 28.82
N ALA A 36 -2.71 8.30 29.17
CA ALA A 36 -2.76 9.51 28.36
C ALA A 36 -2.05 9.28 27.01
N LEU A 37 -0.89 8.63 27.02
CA LEU A 37 -0.15 8.27 25.82
C LEU A 37 -0.92 7.26 24.96
N MET A 38 -1.50 6.21 25.56
CA MET A 38 -2.36 5.26 24.84
C MET A 38 -3.59 5.94 24.26
N ARG A 39 -4.25 6.85 25.00
CA ARG A 39 -5.36 7.64 24.47
C ARG A 39 -4.93 8.48 23.29
N GLN A 40 -3.78 9.13 23.38
CA GLN A 40 -3.26 9.97 22.29
C GLN A 40 -2.97 9.12 21.05
N VAL A 41 -2.30 7.97 21.21
CA VAL A 41 -2.02 7.04 20.10
C VAL A 41 -3.32 6.49 19.50
N LEU A 42 -4.31 6.12 20.33
CA LEU A 42 -5.63 5.69 19.86
C LEU A 42 -6.35 6.82 19.08
N THR A 43 -6.30 8.05 19.58
CA THR A 43 -6.95 9.20 18.93
C THR A 43 -6.26 9.60 17.62
N GLU A 44 -4.93 9.53 17.55
CA GLU A 44 -4.16 9.77 16.32
C GLU A 44 -4.42 8.66 15.28
N THR A 45 -4.57 7.41 15.72
CA THR A 45 -4.91 6.28 14.85
C THR A 45 -6.34 6.39 14.33
N ASP A 46 -7.28 6.83 15.17
CA ASP A 46 -8.68 7.03 14.79
C ASP A 46 -8.82 8.21 13.83
N GLN A 47 -8.11 9.32 14.05
CA GLN A 47 -8.12 10.48 13.15
C GLN A 47 -7.42 10.20 11.80
N GLU A 48 -6.35 9.41 11.79
CA GLU A 48 -5.72 9.00 10.54
C GLU A 48 -6.58 7.98 9.78
N THR A 49 -7.26 7.08 10.49
CA THR A 49 -8.27 6.19 9.93
C THR A 49 -9.46 6.96 9.37
N GLU A 50 -9.97 7.98 10.07
CA GLU A 50 -11.05 8.85 9.62
C GLU A 50 -10.66 9.71 8.41
N ARG A 51 -9.45 10.28 8.39
CA ARG A 51 -8.92 10.97 7.19
C ARG A 51 -8.78 10.01 6.02
N ARG A 52 -8.24 8.82 6.25
CA ARG A 52 -8.19 7.77 5.24
C ARG A 52 -9.59 7.43 4.76
N ASN A 53 -10.56 7.26 5.66
CA ASN A 53 -11.95 6.92 5.34
C ASN A 53 -12.68 8.04 4.58
N ALA A 54 -12.44 9.31 4.90
CA ALA A 54 -12.92 10.44 4.11
C ALA A 54 -12.24 10.50 2.71
N GLU A 55 -10.96 10.10 2.62
CA GLU A 55 -10.30 9.83 1.34
C GLU A 55 -10.78 8.52 0.67
N ILE A 56 -11.44 7.58 1.38
CA ILE A 56 -12.10 6.38 0.80
C ILE A 56 -13.36 6.82 0.06
N GLU A 57 -14.16 7.70 0.66
CA GLU A 57 -15.38 8.21 0.03
C GLU A 57 -15.08 9.06 -1.22
N ASN A 58 -13.91 9.68 -1.30
CA ASN A 58 -13.49 10.48 -2.47
C ASN A 58 -12.79 9.66 -3.58
N ALA A 59 -12.57 8.36 -3.39
CA ALA A 59 -11.80 7.52 -4.30
C ALA A 59 -12.70 6.86 -5.37
N THR A 60 -12.76 7.47 -6.56
CA THR A 60 -13.64 7.07 -7.67
C THR A 60 -13.38 5.68 -8.28
N LEU A 61 -12.29 4.98 -7.91
CA LEU A 61 -11.92 3.71 -8.52
C LEU A 61 -12.16 2.51 -7.60
N LYS A 62 -12.85 1.48 -8.12
CA LYS A 62 -13.01 0.17 -7.45
C LYS A 62 -11.67 -0.39 -6.97
N MET A 63 -10.60 -0.21 -7.76
CA MET A 63 -9.25 -0.65 -7.41
C MET A 63 -8.71 0.01 -6.13
N GLN A 64 -8.93 1.33 -5.96
CA GLN A 64 -8.47 2.06 -4.78
C GLN A 64 -9.20 1.59 -3.51
N ARG A 65 -10.49 1.24 -3.63
CA ARG A 65 -11.27 0.68 -2.53
C ARG A 65 -10.69 -0.67 -2.09
N VAL A 66 -10.51 -1.62 -3.01
CA VAL A 66 -10.01 -2.96 -2.64
C VAL A 66 -8.55 -2.95 -2.19
N ALA A 67 -7.74 -2.00 -2.66
CA ALA A 67 -6.35 -1.86 -2.26
C ALA A 67 -6.20 -1.58 -0.76
N ARG A 68 -7.23 -0.99 -0.15
CA ARG A 68 -7.26 -0.64 1.27
C ARG A 68 -7.79 -1.76 2.17
N TYR A 69 -8.35 -2.83 1.60
CA TYR A 69 -8.78 -3.98 2.40
C TYR A 69 -7.57 -4.55 3.14
N THR A 70 -7.75 -4.95 4.40
CA THR A 70 -6.76 -5.79 5.08
C THR A 70 -6.67 -7.11 4.34
N ASP A 71 -5.57 -7.86 4.53
CA ASP A 71 -5.41 -9.12 3.81
C ASP A 71 -6.51 -10.13 4.16
N SER A 72 -6.97 -10.18 5.41
CA SER A 72 -8.11 -10.99 5.83
C SER A 72 -9.41 -10.62 5.09
N VAL A 73 -9.77 -9.34 5.07
CA VAL A 73 -10.98 -8.86 4.38
C VAL A 73 -10.87 -9.10 2.88
N ALA A 74 -9.67 -8.92 2.31
CA ALA A 74 -9.45 -9.18 0.89
C ALA A 74 -9.67 -10.67 0.55
N GLU A 75 -9.20 -11.58 1.40
CA GLU A 75 -9.37 -13.03 1.20
C GLU A 75 -10.84 -13.48 1.30
N ASP A 76 -11.61 -12.84 2.18
CA ASP A 76 -13.03 -13.15 2.38
C ASP A 76 -13.94 -12.53 1.29
N GLU A 77 -13.64 -11.30 0.87
CA GLU A 77 -14.54 -10.49 0.01
C GLU A 77 -14.20 -10.55 -1.48
N LEU A 78 -12.94 -10.86 -1.83
CA LEU A 78 -12.49 -10.79 -3.22
C LEU A 78 -12.35 -12.17 -3.83
N ASN A 79 -12.83 -12.29 -5.07
CA ASN A 79 -12.59 -13.50 -5.83
C ASN A 79 -11.09 -13.62 -6.22
N PRO A 80 -10.62 -14.80 -6.66
CA PRO A 80 -9.21 -15.01 -6.96
C PRO A 80 -8.62 -14.09 -8.04
N SER A 81 -9.38 -13.60 -9.02
CA SER A 81 -8.84 -12.66 -10.01
C SER A 81 -8.73 -11.24 -9.44
N GLN A 82 -9.68 -10.84 -8.60
CA GLN A 82 -9.65 -9.58 -7.86
C GLN A 82 -8.50 -9.55 -6.84
N LEU A 83 -8.24 -10.64 -6.11
CA LEU A 83 -7.08 -10.78 -5.22
C LEU A 83 -5.75 -10.62 -5.96
N ARG A 84 -5.65 -11.16 -7.17
CA ARG A 84 -4.45 -11.02 -8.01
C ARG A 84 -4.32 -9.60 -8.57
N ALA A 85 -5.43 -8.99 -8.97
CA ALA A 85 -5.44 -7.60 -9.45
C ALA A 85 -5.08 -6.61 -8.33
N ARG A 86 -5.60 -6.80 -7.11
CA ARG A 86 -5.21 -6.05 -5.90
C ARG A 86 -3.73 -6.18 -5.62
N TYR A 87 -3.19 -7.40 -5.67
CA TYR A 87 -1.76 -7.62 -5.44
C TYR A 87 -0.89 -6.94 -6.50
N LEU A 88 -1.28 -7.04 -7.78
CA LEU A 88 -0.61 -6.33 -8.86
C LEU A 88 -0.66 -4.81 -8.63
N TRP A 89 -1.79 -4.27 -8.16
CA TRP A 89 -1.94 -2.86 -7.85
C TRP A 89 -0.99 -2.38 -6.76
N LEU A 90 -0.98 -3.06 -5.62
CA LEU A 90 -0.17 -2.70 -4.46
C LEU A 90 1.33 -2.69 -4.77
N ASN A 91 1.76 -3.50 -5.73
CA ASN A 91 3.16 -3.66 -6.13
C ASN A 91 3.40 -3.20 -7.58
N PHE A 92 2.50 -2.37 -8.13
CA PHE A 92 2.51 -2.07 -9.57
C PHE A 92 3.80 -1.36 -9.97
N GLU A 93 4.32 -0.46 -9.13
CA GLU A 93 5.55 0.27 -9.41
C GLU A 93 6.78 -0.64 -9.44
N GLU A 94 6.82 -1.69 -8.63
CA GLU A 94 7.91 -2.66 -8.63
C GLU A 94 7.90 -3.53 -9.89
N PHE A 95 6.70 -3.90 -10.35
CA PHE A 95 6.50 -4.84 -11.45
C PHE A 95 6.43 -4.19 -12.83
N SER A 96 6.32 -2.87 -12.91
CA SER A 96 6.09 -2.14 -14.15
C SER A 96 7.31 -1.36 -14.61
N HIS A 97 7.41 -1.22 -15.92
CA HIS A 97 8.44 -0.45 -16.60
C HIS A 97 7.89 0.92 -17.00
N SER A 98 8.66 1.97 -16.72
CA SER A 98 8.34 3.31 -17.19
C SER A 98 8.41 3.38 -18.72
N VAL A 99 7.40 3.98 -19.33
CA VAL A 99 7.33 4.30 -20.75
C VAL A 99 6.88 5.75 -20.92
N ASN A 100 6.96 6.27 -22.15
CA ASN A 100 6.45 7.62 -22.38
C ASN A 100 4.95 7.69 -22.06
N GLY A 101 4.58 8.58 -21.12
CA GLY A 101 3.20 8.80 -20.70
C GLY A 101 2.63 7.77 -19.72
N GLY A 102 3.38 6.78 -19.22
CA GLY A 102 2.82 5.81 -18.28
C GLY A 102 3.77 4.71 -17.85
N ARG A 103 3.20 3.62 -17.34
CA ARG A 103 3.93 2.42 -16.95
C ARG A 103 3.28 1.18 -17.55
N VAL A 104 4.11 0.17 -17.81
CA VAL A 104 3.69 -1.06 -18.49
C VAL A 104 4.15 -2.31 -17.74
N VAL A 105 3.26 -3.28 -17.61
CA VAL A 105 3.59 -4.65 -17.17
C VAL A 105 3.32 -5.60 -18.32
N LYS A 106 4.31 -6.44 -18.68
CA LYS A 106 4.13 -7.47 -19.70
C LYS A 106 3.39 -8.69 -19.16
N ALA A 107 2.58 -9.35 -19.98
CA ALA A 107 1.88 -10.57 -19.56
C ALA A 107 2.84 -11.68 -19.11
N GLY A 108 4.02 -11.80 -19.72
CA GLY A 108 5.04 -12.77 -19.31
C GLY A 108 5.70 -12.44 -17.96
N GLU A 109 5.80 -11.17 -17.60
CA GLU A 109 6.25 -10.72 -16.28
C GLU A 109 5.17 -10.97 -15.24
N LEU A 110 3.93 -10.57 -15.53
CA LEU A 110 2.79 -10.82 -14.67
C LEU A 110 2.63 -12.30 -14.36
N ARG A 111 2.85 -13.18 -15.34
CA ARG A 111 2.84 -14.63 -15.12
C ARG A 111 3.87 -15.07 -14.07
N ARG A 112 5.11 -14.54 -14.14
CA ARG A 112 6.19 -14.86 -13.21
C ARG A 112 5.88 -14.32 -11.80
N ILE A 113 5.35 -13.10 -11.72
CA ILE A 113 4.93 -12.46 -10.47
C ILE A 113 3.85 -13.30 -9.78
N LEU A 114 2.80 -13.67 -10.50
CA LEU A 114 1.72 -14.47 -9.94
C LEU A 114 2.19 -15.86 -9.52
N ALA A 115 3.12 -16.47 -10.28
CA ALA A 115 3.69 -17.77 -9.94
C ALA A 115 4.63 -17.71 -8.73
N GLY A 116 5.28 -16.57 -8.46
CA GLY A 116 6.09 -16.37 -7.26
C GLY A 116 5.25 -16.13 -5.99
N ARG A 117 4.01 -15.69 -6.15
CA ARG A 117 3.07 -15.48 -5.04
C ARG A 117 2.32 -16.75 -4.65
N GLU A 118 1.87 -17.53 -5.62
CA GLU A 118 1.18 -18.80 -5.33
C GLU A 118 2.23 -19.88 -4.98
N THR A 119 1.98 -20.70 -3.96
CA THR A 119 2.89 -21.76 -3.52
C THR A 119 3.24 -22.73 -4.68
N GLU A 120 4.45 -23.28 -4.65
CA GLU A 120 5.22 -23.94 -5.74
C GLU A 120 4.48 -24.93 -6.67
N GLU A 121 3.27 -25.39 -6.34
CA GLU A 121 2.49 -26.35 -7.15
C GLU A 121 1.54 -25.72 -8.18
N SER A 122 1.35 -24.41 -8.15
CA SER A 122 0.34 -23.74 -8.99
C SER A 122 0.93 -23.22 -10.30
N LYS A 123 0.80 -24.01 -11.37
CA LYS A 123 1.10 -23.56 -12.73
C LYS A 123 0.11 -22.47 -13.15
N ILE A 124 0.53 -21.21 -13.06
CA ILE A 124 -0.25 -20.09 -13.59
C ILE A 124 -0.43 -20.25 -15.11
N HIS A 125 -1.68 -20.45 -15.54
CA HIS A 125 -2.05 -20.54 -16.94
C HIS A 125 -2.13 -19.15 -17.58
N THR A 126 -1.93 -19.08 -18.90
CA THR A 126 -2.07 -17.84 -19.68
C THR A 126 -3.48 -17.25 -19.58
N SER A 127 -4.51 -18.09 -19.44
CA SER A 127 -5.89 -17.67 -19.18
C SER A 127 -6.05 -16.95 -17.83
N THR A 128 -5.36 -17.41 -16.78
CA THR A 128 -5.35 -16.75 -15.46
C THR A 128 -4.74 -15.35 -15.55
N VAL A 129 -3.63 -15.21 -16.28
CA VAL A 129 -2.99 -13.91 -16.52
C VAL A 129 -3.94 -12.98 -17.28
N GLY A 130 -4.56 -13.47 -18.37
CA GLY A 130 -5.53 -12.69 -19.15
C GLY A 130 -6.69 -12.18 -18.31
N ARG A 131 -7.32 -13.07 -17.53
CA ARG A 131 -8.41 -12.70 -16.60
C ARG A 131 -7.96 -11.69 -15.55
N THR A 132 -6.73 -11.81 -15.04
CA THR A 132 -6.19 -10.86 -14.06
C THR A 132 -6.00 -9.48 -14.67
N MET A 133 -5.46 -9.40 -15.91
CA MET A 133 -5.32 -8.13 -16.62
C MET A 133 -6.69 -7.50 -16.90
N GLU A 134 -7.67 -8.29 -17.34
CA GLU A 134 -9.04 -7.82 -17.62
C GLU A 134 -9.73 -7.34 -16.34
N THR A 135 -9.59 -8.09 -15.24
CA THR A 135 -10.11 -7.68 -13.92
C THR A 135 -9.43 -6.38 -13.46
N PHE A 136 -8.13 -6.24 -13.66
CA PHE A 136 -7.42 -5.01 -13.29
C PHE A 136 -7.94 -3.79 -14.07
N VAL A 137 -8.17 -3.94 -15.38
CA VAL A 137 -8.74 -2.87 -16.22
C VAL A 137 -10.14 -2.47 -15.76
N ASP A 138 -11.03 -3.44 -15.52
CA ASP A 138 -12.39 -3.18 -15.03
C ASP A 138 -12.38 -2.45 -13.68
N MET A 139 -11.48 -2.84 -12.78
CA MET A 139 -11.36 -2.21 -11.46
C MET A 139 -10.74 -0.81 -11.52
N MET A 140 -10.00 -0.52 -12.58
CA MET A 140 -9.45 0.79 -12.91
C MET A 140 -10.40 1.64 -13.75
N ASP A 141 -11.62 1.16 -14.00
CA ASP A 141 -12.67 1.88 -14.74
C ASP A 141 -12.14 2.42 -16.09
N ASP A 142 -11.50 1.52 -16.84
CA ASP A 142 -10.91 1.75 -18.17
C ASP A 142 -9.76 2.77 -18.24
N ILE A 143 -9.27 3.28 -17.11
CA ILE A 143 -8.04 4.10 -17.08
C ILE A 143 -6.82 3.27 -17.49
N ALA A 144 -6.77 2.02 -17.04
CA ALA A 144 -5.78 1.05 -17.49
C ALA A 144 -6.25 0.41 -18.80
N THR A 145 -5.31 0.07 -19.69
CA THR A 145 -5.65 -0.59 -20.97
C THR A 145 -4.76 -1.78 -21.23
N ILE A 146 -5.27 -2.77 -21.97
CA ILE A 146 -4.48 -3.91 -22.45
C ILE A 146 -4.10 -3.64 -23.89
N THR A 147 -2.81 -3.42 -24.13
CA THR A 147 -2.25 -3.25 -25.46
C THR A 147 -1.59 -4.54 -25.94
N LYS A 148 -1.51 -4.72 -27.25
CA LYS A 148 -0.77 -5.82 -27.88
C LYS A 148 0.43 -5.24 -28.61
N ALA A 149 1.62 -5.70 -28.25
CA ALA A 149 2.85 -5.32 -28.94
C ALA A 149 2.97 -6.02 -30.30
N LYS A 150 3.91 -5.55 -31.13
CA LYS A 150 4.13 -6.07 -32.50
C LYS A 150 4.56 -7.54 -32.52
N ASP A 151 5.20 -8.01 -31.46
CA ASP A 151 5.59 -9.41 -31.22
C ASP A 151 4.41 -10.29 -30.75
N GLY A 152 3.22 -9.70 -30.58
CA GLY A 152 2.03 -10.37 -30.09
C GLY A 152 1.89 -10.43 -28.57
N GLU A 153 2.85 -9.88 -27.82
CA GLU A 153 2.83 -9.84 -26.36
C GLU A 153 1.75 -8.87 -25.84
N ARG A 154 0.89 -9.34 -24.93
CA ARG A 154 -0.09 -8.49 -24.22
C ARG A 154 0.61 -7.69 -23.12
N ARG A 155 0.25 -6.42 -22.98
CA ARG A 155 0.83 -5.47 -22.04
C ARG A 155 -0.26 -4.68 -21.35
N LEU A 156 -0.21 -4.61 -20.02
CA LEU A 156 -1.07 -3.76 -19.23
C LEU A 156 -0.41 -2.38 -19.13
N TYR A 157 -1.06 -1.34 -19.66
CA TYR A 157 -0.60 0.04 -19.62
C TYR A 157 -1.45 0.85 -18.64
N VAL A 158 -0.80 1.65 -17.82
CA VAL A 158 -1.42 2.59 -16.89
C VAL A 158 -0.80 3.99 -17.14
N PRO A 159 -1.61 5.01 -17.47
CA PRO A 159 -1.14 6.39 -17.63
C PRO A 159 -0.51 6.95 -16.35
N ASN A 160 0.46 7.86 -16.43
CA ASN A 160 1.11 8.43 -15.23
C ASN A 160 0.16 9.30 -14.38
N ASP A 161 -0.85 9.88 -15.01
CA ASP A 161 -1.86 10.75 -14.44
C ASP A 161 -3.15 10.02 -14.08
N TRP A 162 -3.09 8.69 -13.92
CA TRP A 162 -4.25 7.87 -13.57
C TRP A 162 -4.99 8.36 -12.31
N LYS A 163 -4.27 8.99 -11.36
CA LYS A 163 -4.85 9.63 -10.16
C LYS A 163 -5.71 10.85 -10.49
N SER A 164 -5.32 11.62 -11.50
CA SER A 164 -6.04 12.81 -11.98
C SER A 164 -7.27 12.43 -12.80
N HIS A 165 -7.18 11.35 -13.59
CA HIS A 165 -8.30 10.85 -14.40
C HIS A 165 -9.47 10.32 -13.55
N ALA A 166 -9.19 9.65 -12.44
CA ALA A 166 -10.20 9.21 -11.47
C ALA A 166 -11.05 10.39 -10.94
N SER A 167 -10.41 11.52 -10.68
CA SER A 167 -11.05 12.72 -10.13
C SER A 167 -11.89 13.50 -11.15
N ALA A 168 -11.65 13.28 -12.45
CA ALA A 168 -12.37 13.97 -13.52
C ALA A 168 -13.68 13.25 -13.89
N ARG A 169 -13.72 11.91 -13.83
CA ARG A 169 -14.93 11.13 -14.11
C ARG A 169 -15.99 11.24 -13.01
N SER A 170 -15.60 11.27 -11.73
CA SER A 170 -16.56 11.48 -10.62
C SER A 170 -17.39 12.75 -10.82
N ARG A 171 -16.74 13.84 -11.23
CA ARG A 171 -17.42 15.12 -11.49
C ARG A 171 -18.34 15.09 -12.72
N ALA A 172 -18.08 14.20 -13.68
CA ALA A 172 -18.94 14.05 -14.85
C ALA A 172 -20.19 13.21 -14.54
N GLU A 173 -20.09 12.26 -13.61
CA GLU A 173 -21.20 11.37 -13.21
C GLU A 173 -22.12 12.01 -12.14
N GLU A 174 -21.64 12.94 -11.32
CA GLU A 174 -22.46 13.70 -10.35
C GLU A 174 -23.26 14.87 -10.96
N GLY A 175 -22.99 15.23 -12.21
CA GLY A 175 -23.61 16.37 -12.91
C GLY A 175 -24.69 16.03 -13.94
N GLY A 176 -25.14 14.77 -14.00
CA GLY A 176 -26.08 14.24 -14.99
C GLY A 176 -27.47 13.93 -14.43
#